data_AF-A0A924RNU9-F1
#
_entry.id   AF-A0A924RNU9-F1
#
_cell.length_a   1.000
_cell.length_b   1.000
_cell.length_c   1.000
_cell.angle_alpha   90.00
_cell.angle_beta   90.00
_cell.angle_gamma   90.00
#
_symmetry.space_group_name_H-M   'P 1'
#
loop_
_entity.id
_entity.type
_entity.pdbx_description
1 polymer ?
#
loop_
_entity_poly.entity_id
_entity_poly.type
_entity_poly.pdbx_seq_one_letter_code
_entity_poly.pdbx_strand_id
1 'polypeptide(L)'
;MSLLTVVRRQRPTYSAIMATLAFFVAIGGTSYAAAQISGTNIRDRSITGTDIAKNTVTGLNVRSGSLEVTDLTSAARTALSGAQGQQGSKGDLG
;
A
#
# COMPACT_ATOMS: atom_id res chain seq x y z
N MET A 1 -23.75 21.25 -57.91
CA MET A 1 -22.59 21.88 -57.24
C MET A 1 -22.10 20.92 -56.17
N SER A 2 -21.43 19.83 -56.62
CA SER A 2 -21.14 18.67 -55.76
C SER A 2 -19.66 18.62 -55.42
N LEU A 3 -19.38 18.81 -54.13
CA LEU A 3 -18.07 18.67 -53.50
C LEU A 3 -17.64 17.20 -53.50
N LEU A 4 -16.77 16.80 -54.42
CA LEU A 4 -16.01 15.57 -54.29
C LEU A 4 -14.77 15.88 -53.44
N THR A 5 -14.95 15.82 -52.13
CA THR A 5 -13.84 15.86 -51.17
C THR A 5 -13.02 14.59 -51.37
N VAL A 6 -11.93 14.71 -52.13
CA VAL A 6 -10.94 13.64 -52.31
C VAL A 6 -10.36 13.31 -50.93
N VAL A 7 -10.78 12.16 -50.38
CA VAL A 7 -10.18 11.60 -49.16
C VAL A 7 -8.78 11.11 -49.53
N ARG A 8 -7.78 11.97 -49.32
CA ARG A 8 -6.37 11.63 -49.53
C ARG A 8 -5.96 10.61 -48.46
N ARG A 9 -5.86 9.34 -48.86
CA ARG A 9 -5.43 8.24 -48.00
C ARG A 9 -3.95 8.43 -47.66
N GLN A 10 -3.67 9.18 -46.59
CA GLN A 10 -2.31 9.40 -46.12
C GLN A 10 -1.78 8.09 -45.55
N ARG A 11 -0.72 7.55 -46.16
CA ARG A 11 0.01 6.43 -45.58
C ARG A 11 0.75 6.96 -44.35
N PRO A 12 0.53 6.38 -43.16
CA PRO A 12 1.24 6.84 -41.97
C PRO A 12 2.74 6.73 -42.21
N THR A 13 3.46 7.84 -42.03
CA THR A 13 4.91 7.85 -42.09
C THR A 13 5.49 7.16 -40.85
N TYR A 14 6.69 6.62 -40.97
CA TYR A 14 7.38 5.96 -39.86
C TYR A 14 7.41 6.84 -38.58
N SER A 15 7.62 8.15 -38.74
CA SER A 15 7.60 9.12 -37.65
C SER A 15 6.25 9.24 -36.96
N ALA A 16 5.13 9.14 -37.68
CA ALA A 16 3.80 9.22 -37.08
C ALA A 16 3.49 7.98 -36.23
N ILE A 17 3.96 6.80 -36.66
CA ILE A 17 3.85 5.56 -35.89
C ILE A 17 4.72 5.65 -34.63
N MET A 18 5.96 6.12 -34.76
CA MET A 18 6.84 6.27 -33.61
C MET A 18 6.36 7.34 -32.63
N ALA A 19 5.81 8.46 -33.13
CA ALA A 19 5.25 9.51 -32.29
C ALA A 19 4.04 9.03 -31.48
N THR A 20 3.15 8.24 -32.09
CA THR A 20 1.99 7.69 -31.38
C THR A 20 2.41 6.65 -30.34
N LEU A 21 3.33 5.74 -30.66
CA LEU A 21 3.89 4.79 -29.69
C LEU A 21 4.58 5.49 -28.52
N ALA A 22 5.44 6.47 -28.81
CA ALA A 22 6.14 7.24 -27.79
C ALA A 22 5.15 8.00 -26.89
N PHE A 23 4.08 8.55 -27.46
CA PHE A 23 3.02 9.21 -26.70
C PHE A 23 2.31 8.25 -25.74
N PHE A 24 1.95 7.04 -26.20
CA PHE A 24 1.36 6.02 -25.34
C PHE A 24 2.31 5.54 -24.22
N VAL A 25 3.60 5.38 -24.52
CA VAL A 25 4.61 5.02 -23.51
C VAL A 25 4.79 6.15 -22.49
N ALA A 26 4.84 7.40 -22.94
CA ALA A 26 5.02 8.58 -22.09
C ALA A 26 3.87 8.77 -21.09
N ILE A 27 2.63 8.50 -21.50
CA ILE A 27 1.46 8.59 -20.61
C ILE A 27 1.18 7.29 -19.84
N GLY A 28 1.69 6.14 -20.30
CA GLY A 28 1.40 4.82 -19.72
C GLY A 28 2.20 4.45 -18.46
N GLY A 29 3.31 5.15 -18.19
CA GLY A 29 4.28 4.75 -17.16
C GLY A 29 3.71 4.67 -15.73
N THR A 30 2.87 5.62 -15.32
CA THR A 30 2.34 5.68 -13.94
C THR A 30 1.22 4.66 -13.70
N SER A 31 0.38 4.40 -14.70
CA SER A 31 -0.70 3.41 -14.61
C SER A 31 -0.16 1.98 -14.59
N TYR A 32 0.94 1.72 -15.30
CA TYR A 32 1.60 0.41 -15.27
C TYR A 32 2.24 0.13 -13.89
N ALA A 33 2.89 1.12 -13.27
CA ALA A 33 3.45 0.96 -11.93
C ALA A 33 2.37 0.71 -10.86
N ALA A 34 1.25 1.45 -10.90
CA ALA A 34 0.14 1.25 -9.97
C ALA A 34 -0.55 -0.12 -10.14
N ALA A 35 -0.64 -0.62 -11.36
CA ALA A 35 -1.18 -1.96 -11.64
C ALA A 35 -0.19 -3.09 -11.25
N GLN A 36 1.11 -2.83 -11.28
CA GLN A 36 2.13 -3.84 -11.00
C GLN A 36 2.62 -3.87 -9.56
N ILE A 37 2.45 -2.81 -8.77
CA ILE A 37 2.78 -2.83 -7.32
C ILE A 37 1.64 -3.55 -6.57
N SER A 38 1.60 -4.87 -6.76
CA SER A 38 0.93 -5.80 -5.86
C SER A 38 1.92 -6.25 -4.78
N GLY A 39 1.42 -6.70 -3.63
CA GLY A 39 2.26 -7.17 -2.51
C GLY A 39 3.28 -8.25 -2.89
N THR A 40 3.04 -8.99 -3.98
CA THR A 40 3.96 -9.99 -4.56
C THR A 40 5.24 -9.39 -5.18
N ASN A 41 5.23 -8.12 -5.55
CA ASN A 41 6.40 -7.43 -6.12
C ASN A 41 7.22 -6.68 -5.05
N ILE A 42 6.75 -6.67 -3.80
CA ILE A 42 7.45 -6.10 -2.66
C ILE A 42 8.34 -7.19 -2.07
N ARG A 43 9.62 -6.89 -1.90
CA ARG A 43 10.54 -7.82 -1.23
C ARG A 43 10.19 -7.90 0.25
N ASP A 44 10.24 -9.11 0.81
CA ASP A 44 10.02 -9.30 2.23
C ASP A 44 10.95 -8.41 3.06
N ARG A 45 10.39 -7.78 4.10
CA ARG A 45 11.10 -6.88 5.04
C ARG A 45 11.69 -5.61 4.41
N SER A 46 11.32 -5.22 3.19
CA SER A 46 11.82 -3.99 2.57
C SER A 46 11.03 -2.74 2.96
N ILE A 47 9.84 -2.88 3.55
CA ILE A 47 8.99 -1.76 4.00
C ILE A 47 9.34 -1.44 5.45
N THR A 48 9.71 -0.19 5.69
CA THR A 48 10.00 0.32 7.03
C THR A 48 8.84 1.16 7.55
N GLY A 49 8.84 1.46 8.85
CA GLY A 49 7.81 2.33 9.45
C GLY A 49 7.76 3.74 8.84
N THR A 50 8.85 4.22 8.25
CA THR A 50 8.91 5.54 7.58
C THR A 50 8.14 5.56 6.27
N ASP A 51 8.03 4.41 5.60
CA ASP A 51 7.33 4.27 4.33
C ASP A 51 5.80 4.21 4.51
N ILE A 52 5.34 4.01 5.75
CA ILE A 52 3.93 3.91 6.11
C ILE A 52 3.45 5.24 6.68
N ALA A 53 2.45 5.83 6.03
CA ALA A 53 1.82 7.05 6.52
C ALA A 53 1.18 6.82 7.91
N LYS A 54 1.35 7.80 8.80
CA LYS A 54 0.84 7.72 10.18
C LYS A 54 -0.68 7.52 10.19
N ASN A 55 -1.17 6.73 11.14
CA ASN A 55 -2.60 6.44 11.36
C ASN A 55 -3.32 5.72 10.21
N THR A 56 -2.60 5.13 9.27
CA THR A 56 -3.21 4.35 8.17
C THR A 56 -3.41 2.87 8.51
N VAL A 57 -2.54 2.31 9.37
CA VAL A 57 -2.65 0.93 9.84
C VAL A 57 -3.66 0.85 10.98
N THR A 58 -4.85 0.35 10.67
CA THR A 58 -5.93 0.08 11.62
C THR A 58 -6.01 -1.41 11.96
N GLY A 59 -6.83 -1.79 12.95
CA GLY A 59 -7.05 -3.19 13.32
C GLY A 59 -7.55 -4.10 12.19
N LEU A 60 -8.20 -3.54 11.16
CA LEU A 60 -8.62 -4.30 9.97
C LEU A 60 -7.44 -4.74 9.10
N ASN A 61 -6.29 -4.05 9.19
CA ASN A 61 -5.07 -4.37 8.46
C ASN A 61 -4.22 -5.42 9.18
N VAL A 62 -4.56 -5.76 10.43
CA VAL A 62 -3.80 -6.67 11.28
C VAL A 62 -4.61 -7.94 11.49
N ARG A 63 -4.00 -9.09 11.19
CA ARG A 63 -4.63 -10.38 11.43
C ARG A 63 -4.78 -10.63 12.93
N SER A 64 -5.96 -11.05 13.38
CA SER A 64 -6.18 -11.39 14.79
C SER A 64 -5.21 -12.49 15.26
N GLY A 65 -4.56 -12.25 16.41
CA GLY A 65 -3.58 -13.18 16.98
C GLY A 65 -2.20 -13.17 16.32
N SER A 66 -1.93 -12.28 15.35
CA SER A 66 -0.61 -12.21 14.72
C SER A 66 0.40 -11.31 15.43
N LEU A 67 0.00 -10.61 16.49
CA LEU A 67 0.86 -9.72 17.26
C LEU A 67 1.27 -10.37 18.56
N GLU A 68 2.56 -10.39 18.83
CA GLU A 68 3.15 -10.84 20.08
C GLU A 68 3.49 -9.65 20.98
N VAL A 69 3.71 -9.91 22.28
CA VAL A 69 4.11 -8.86 23.24
C VAL A 69 5.46 -8.22 22.87
N THR A 70 6.30 -8.93 22.13
CA THR A 70 7.57 -8.43 21.60
C THR A 70 7.42 -7.42 20.47
N ASP A 71 6.28 -7.42 19.77
CA ASP A 71 5.99 -6.45 18.70
C ASP A 71 5.56 -5.08 19.26
N LEU A 72 5.18 -5.06 20.54
CA LEU A 72 4.73 -3.85 21.22
C LEU A 72 5.90 -3.10 21.84
N THR A 73 5.86 -1.78 21.75
CA THR A 73 6.82 -0.91 22.44
C THR A 73 6.71 -1.08 23.95
N SER A 74 7.80 -0.84 24.67
CA SER A 74 7.79 -0.86 26.14
C SER A 74 6.73 0.06 26.73
N ALA A 75 6.55 1.26 26.15
CA ALA A 75 5.52 2.19 26.57
C ALA A 75 4.10 1.62 26.39
N ALA A 76 3.83 0.96 25.25
CA ALA A 76 2.54 0.31 25.01
C ALA A 76 2.30 -0.83 26.01
N ARG A 77 3.32 -1.64 26.32
CA ARG A 77 3.21 -2.73 27.30
C ARG A 77 2.89 -2.20 28.70
N THR A 78 3.55 -1.14 29.15
CA THR A 78 3.26 -0.51 30.44
C THR A 78 1.87 0.10 30.48
N ALA A 79 1.41 0.71 29.38
CA ALA A 79 0.05 1.25 29.30
C ALA A 79 -1.04 0.16 29.32
N LEU A 80 -0.73 -1.03 28.80
CA LEU A 80 -1.64 -2.18 28.77
C LEU A 80 -1.58 -3.04 30.03
N SER A 81 -0.49 -2.98 30.80
CA SER A 81 -0.41 -3.68 32.09
C SER A 81 -1.35 -2.99 33.08
N GLY A 82 -2.46 -3.66 33.40
CA GLY A 82 -3.39 -3.21 34.43
C GLY A 82 -2.73 -3.10 35.80
N ALA A 83 -3.32 -2.29 36.67
CA ALA A 83 -2.88 -2.22 38.06
C ALA A 83 -2.94 -3.61 38.71
N GLN A 84 -1.92 -3.97 39.49
CA GLN A 84 -1.95 -5.19 40.29
C GLN A 84 -3.16 -5.13 41.24
N GLY A 85 -3.93 -6.24 41.30
CA GLY A 85 -5.06 -6.35 42.21
C GLY A 85 -4.65 -6.15 43.67
N GLN A 86 -5.57 -5.66 44.50
CA GLN A 86 -5.31 -5.55 45.94
C GLN A 86 -4.99 -6.93 46.52
N GLN A 87 -4.03 -6.96 47.44
CA GLN A 87 -3.68 -8.18 48.17
C GLN A 87 -4.90 -8.66 48.97
N GLY A 88 -5.26 -9.94 48.84
CA GLY A 88 -6.38 -10.52 49.58
C GLY A 88 -6.18 -10.44 51.10
N SER A 89 -7.28 -10.39 51.84
CA SER A 89 -7.25 -10.42 53.31
C SER A 89 -6.54 -11.70 53.80
N LYS A 90 -5.74 -11.56 54.86
CA LYS A 90 -5.11 -12.70 55.52
C LYS A 90 -6.22 -13.61 56.08
N GLY A 91 -6.20 -14.89 55.74
CA GLY A 91 -7.17 -15.87 56.25
C GLY A 91 -7.03 -16.06 57.76
N ASP A 92 -8.16 -16.24 58.44
CA ASP A 92 -8.21 -16.45 59.88
C ASP A 92 -7.58 -17.80 60.25
N LEU A 93 -6.80 -17.81 61.35
CA LEU A 93 -6.28 -19.04 61.94
C LEU A 93 -7.43 -19.71 62.70
N GLY A 94 -7.79 -20.92 62.30
CA GLY A 94 -8.81 -21.74 62.96
C GLY A 94 -8.49 -22.10 64.40
#